data_AF-A0A2N4Y0G9-F1
#
_entry.id   AF-A0A2N4Y0G9-F1
#
_cell.length_a   1.000
_cell.length_b   1.000
_cell.length_c   1.000
_cell.angle_alpha   90.00
_cell.angle_beta   90.00
_cell.angle_gamma   90.00
#
_symmetry.space_group_name_H-M   'P 1'
#
loop_
_entity.id
_entity.type
_entity.pdbx_description
1 polymer ?
#
loop_
_entity_poly.entity_id
_entity_poly.type
_entity_poly.pdbx_seq_one_letter_code
_entity_poly.pdbx_strand_id
1 'polypeptide(L)'
;MAAVRLGLALAFVATAAASIAVTGIPALAQEAGVTAEERSDWQRKKCDVYTKALGEILDHVGRDGVSERFLARNQEFIDSGCLADVDACPETEDDIEVANGLTIATMNAGAASSFSPFRCRG
;
A
#
# COMPACT_ATOMS: atom_id res chain seq x y z
N MET A 1 -9.38 -64.88 50.28
CA MET A 1 -8.06 -64.77 49.60
C MET A 1 -7.98 -63.34 49.09
N ALA A 2 -7.35 -62.41 49.82
CA ALA A 2 -5.91 -62.10 49.84
C ALA A 2 -5.43 -61.22 48.66
N ALA A 3 -4.97 -60.00 49.02
CA ALA A 3 -3.85 -59.22 48.49
C ALA A 3 -3.83 -58.64 47.04
N VAL A 4 -3.99 -57.31 46.96
CA VAL A 4 -3.03 -56.25 46.52
C VAL A 4 -1.89 -56.58 45.51
N ARG A 5 -1.68 -55.65 44.55
CA ARG A 5 -0.43 -55.14 43.88
C ARG A 5 -0.33 -55.37 42.36
N LEU A 6 -0.37 -54.31 41.55
CA LEU A 6 0.71 -53.39 41.13
C LEU A 6 1.45 -53.93 39.88
N GLY A 7 1.19 -53.31 38.73
CA GLY A 7 1.88 -53.60 37.47
C GLY A 7 1.88 -52.38 36.56
N LEU A 8 2.89 -51.55 36.73
CA LEU A 8 3.24 -50.39 35.93
C LEU A 8 3.63 -50.82 34.51
N ALA A 9 2.99 -50.26 33.48
CA ALA A 9 3.64 -50.08 32.18
C ALA A 9 3.02 -48.86 31.49
N LEU A 10 3.62 -47.69 31.72
CA LEU A 10 3.43 -46.52 30.88
C LEU A 10 3.84 -46.90 29.44
N ALA A 11 2.88 -47.10 28.57
CA ALA A 11 3.12 -46.92 27.14
C ALA A 11 2.74 -45.48 26.82
N PHE A 12 3.73 -44.58 26.93
CA PHE A 12 3.71 -43.28 26.28
C PHE A 12 3.47 -43.53 24.80
N VAL A 13 2.22 -43.42 24.36
CA VAL A 13 1.91 -43.35 22.93
C VAL A 13 2.50 -42.02 22.48
N ALA A 14 3.65 -42.11 21.81
CA ALA A 14 4.33 -40.97 21.22
C ALA A 14 3.34 -40.27 20.28
N THR A 15 2.75 -39.17 20.76
CA THR A 15 2.11 -38.18 19.90
C THR A 15 3.17 -37.68 18.94
N ALA A 16 3.18 -38.24 17.74
CA ALA A 16 3.91 -37.66 16.62
C ALA A 16 3.28 -36.29 16.37
N ALA A 17 3.88 -35.26 16.96
CA ALA A 17 3.61 -33.88 16.62
C ALA A 17 3.97 -33.73 15.14
N ALA A 18 2.95 -33.78 14.27
CA ALA A 18 3.08 -33.41 12.89
C ALA A 18 3.32 -31.90 12.86
N SER A 19 4.58 -31.50 12.97
CA SER A 19 5.03 -30.13 12.72
C SER A 19 4.67 -29.81 11.28
N ILE A 20 3.60 -29.03 11.07
CA ILE A 20 3.34 -28.42 9.77
C ILE A 20 4.49 -27.43 9.58
N ALA A 21 5.51 -27.85 8.83
CA ALA A 21 6.53 -26.96 8.34
C ALA A 21 5.82 -25.93 7.44
N VAL A 22 5.57 -24.74 7.97
CA VAL A 22 5.24 -23.56 7.17
C VAL A 22 6.51 -23.29 6.36
N THR A 23 6.62 -23.95 5.21
CA THR A 23 7.58 -23.58 4.18
C THR A 23 7.20 -22.16 3.78
N GLY A 24 8.08 -21.20 4.10
CA GLY A 24 7.81 -19.79 3.90
C GLY A 24 7.37 -19.56 2.48
N ILE A 25 6.14 -19.06 2.31
CA ILE A 25 5.70 -18.52 1.03
C ILE A 25 6.72 -17.40 0.75
N PRO A 26 7.51 -17.47 -0.33
CA PRO A 26 8.37 -16.35 -0.67
C PRO A 26 7.42 -15.18 -0.88
N ALA A 27 7.52 -14.16 -0.02
CA ALA A 27 6.95 -12.86 -0.31
C ALA A 27 7.68 -12.38 -1.56
N LEU A 28 7.11 -12.64 -2.74
CA LEU A 28 7.56 -12.05 -3.97
C LEU A 28 7.38 -10.54 -3.77
N ALA A 29 8.46 -9.87 -3.37
CA ALA A 29 8.55 -8.43 -3.50
C ALA A 29 8.27 -8.16 -4.98
N GLN A 30 7.08 -7.62 -5.25
CA GLN A 30 6.64 -7.36 -6.61
C GLN A 30 7.56 -6.26 -7.12
N GLU A 31 8.53 -6.61 -7.97
CA GLU A 31 9.44 -5.62 -8.55
C GLU A 31 8.58 -4.56 -9.22
N ALA A 32 8.74 -3.32 -8.77
CA ALA A 32 7.98 -2.23 -9.33
C ALA A 32 8.48 -2.06 -10.77
N GLY A 33 7.64 -2.39 -11.77
CA GLY A 33 7.94 -2.08 -13.16
C GLY A 33 8.38 -0.62 -13.29
N VAL A 34 9.50 -0.39 -13.96
CA VAL A 34 10.12 0.94 -14.10
C VAL A 34 9.58 1.70 -15.31
N THR A 35 8.94 0.99 -16.23
CA THR A 35 8.15 1.55 -17.34
C THR A 35 6.66 1.28 -17.16
N ALA A 36 5.80 1.99 -17.90
CA ALA A 36 4.37 1.83 -17.80
C ALA A 36 3.88 0.44 -18.25
N GLU A 37 4.58 -0.14 -19.24
CA GLU A 37 4.31 -1.43 -19.87
C GLU A 37 4.70 -2.62 -18.99
N GLU A 38 5.79 -2.49 -18.23
CA GLU A 38 6.29 -3.53 -17.31
C GLU A 38 5.48 -3.62 -16.01
N ARG A 39 4.51 -2.72 -15.80
CA ARG A 39 3.73 -2.68 -14.57
C ARG A 39 2.92 -3.96 -14.36
N SER A 40 2.77 -4.35 -13.10
CA SER A 40 1.69 -5.26 -12.72
C SER A 40 0.33 -4.57 -12.87
N ASP A 41 -0.74 -5.35 -13.01
CA ASP A 41 -2.12 -4.81 -13.02
C ASP A 41 -2.40 -3.99 -11.77
N TRP A 42 -1.80 -4.39 -10.65
CA TRP A 42 -1.91 -3.67 -9.40
C TRP A 42 -1.25 -2.28 -9.47
N GLN A 43 -0.05 -2.15 -10.03
CA GLN A 43 0.60 -0.85 -10.16
C GLN A 43 -0.16 0.10 -11.08
N ARG A 44 -0.78 -0.40 -12.16
CA ARG A 44 -1.71 0.39 -13.00
C ARG A 44 -2.91 0.84 -12.19
N LYS A 45 -3.52 -0.08 -11.45
CA LYS A 45 -4.70 0.19 -10.61
C LYS A 45 -4.46 1.29 -9.58
N LYS A 46 -3.28 1.36 -8.97
CA LYS A 46 -2.92 2.43 -8.03
C LYS A 46 -2.97 3.82 -8.69
N CYS A 47 -2.50 3.94 -9.93
CA CYS A 47 -2.54 5.21 -10.64
C CYS A 47 -3.96 5.61 -11.05
N ASP A 48 -4.80 4.63 -11.43
CA ASP A 48 -6.22 4.88 -11.70
C ASP A 48 -6.96 5.39 -10.45
N VAL A 49 -6.69 4.79 -9.29
CA VAL A 49 -7.25 5.22 -8.00
C VAL A 49 -6.83 6.66 -7.69
N TYR A 50 -5.54 6.97 -7.84
CA TYR A 50 -5.01 8.30 -7.58
C TYR A 50 -5.65 9.35 -8.49
N THR A 51 -5.71 9.08 -9.80
CA THR A 51 -6.28 9.97 -10.81
C THR A 51 -7.76 10.26 -10.51
N LYS A 52 -8.52 9.20 -10.20
CA LYS A 52 -9.92 9.33 -9.84
C LYS A 52 -10.10 10.17 -8.56
N ALA A 53 -9.32 9.86 -7.51
CA ALA A 53 -9.41 10.56 -6.24
C ALA A 53 -9.06 12.04 -6.38
N LEU A 54 -8.04 12.40 -7.18
CA LEU A 54 -7.70 13.80 -7.45
C LEU A 54 -8.87 14.56 -8.05
N GLY A 55 -9.57 13.98 -9.03
CA GLY A 55 -10.77 14.59 -9.61
C GLY A 55 -11.87 14.79 -8.57
N GLU A 56 -12.23 13.73 -7.82
CA GLU A 56 -13.28 13.79 -6.79
C GLU A 56 -12.97 14.79 -5.67
N ILE A 57 -11.71 14.90 -5.27
CA ILE A 57 -11.28 15.84 -4.22
C ILE A 57 -11.30 17.28 -4.76
N LEU A 58 -10.82 17.53 -5.98
CA LEU A 58 -10.88 18.86 -6.58
C LEU A 58 -12.31 19.34 -6.85
N ASP A 59 -13.23 18.42 -7.14
CA ASP A 59 -14.66 18.72 -7.25
C ASP A 59 -15.27 19.13 -5.89
N HIS A 60 -14.69 18.67 -4.77
CA HIS A 60 -15.13 19.00 -3.41
C HIS A 60 -14.48 20.26 -2.85
N VAL A 61 -13.14 20.35 -2.91
CA VAL A 61 -12.34 21.47 -2.40
C VAL A 61 -12.49 22.71 -3.28
N GLY A 62 -12.69 22.53 -4.58
CA GLY A 62 -12.57 23.59 -5.57
C GLY A 62 -11.12 23.76 -6.05
N ARG A 63 -10.93 24.65 -7.05
CA ARG A 63 -9.62 24.88 -7.68
C ARG A 63 -9.06 26.28 -7.41
N ASP A 64 -9.86 27.21 -6.89
CA ASP A 64 -9.50 28.63 -6.82
C ASP A 64 -8.37 28.92 -5.82
N GLY A 65 -8.21 28.15 -4.74
CA GLY A 65 -7.10 28.30 -3.79
C GLY A 65 -6.03 27.21 -3.88
N VAL A 66 -6.18 26.26 -4.80
CA VAL A 66 -5.16 25.25 -5.11
C VAL A 66 -4.11 25.87 -6.04
N SER A 67 -2.83 25.76 -5.71
CA SER A 67 -1.77 26.37 -6.50
C SER A 67 -1.64 25.71 -7.88
N GLU A 68 -1.39 26.53 -8.91
CA GLU A 68 -1.15 26.04 -10.27
C GLU A 68 0.05 25.08 -10.31
N ARG A 69 1.08 25.35 -9.51
CA ARG A 69 2.26 24.50 -9.39
C ARG A 69 1.89 23.13 -8.84
N PHE A 70 1.09 23.05 -7.77
CA PHE A 70 0.64 21.78 -7.23
C PHE A 70 -0.20 21.01 -8.26
N LEU A 71 -1.17 21.65 -8.92
CA LEU A 71 -1.98 21.02 -9.96
C LEU A 71 -1.13 20.46 -11.11
N ALA A 72 -0.16 21.25 -11.62
CA ALA A 72 0.71 20.83 -12.70
C ALA A 72 1.57 19.62 -12.31
N ARG A 73 2.11 19.58 -11.09
CA ARG A 73 2.95 18.46 -10.61
C ARG A 73 2.16 17.19 -10.36
N ASN A 74 0.91 17.30 -9.89
CA ASN A 74 0.00 16.15 -9.82
C ASN A 74 -0.34 15.61 -11.22
N GLN A 75 -0.55 16.50 -12.20
CA GLN A 75 -0.80 16.09 -13.58
C GLN A 75 0.42 15.41 -14.22
N GLU A 76 1.63 15.96 -14.03
CA GLU A 76 2.89 15.35 -14.48
C GLU A 76 3.08 13.94 -13.89
N PHE A 77 2.76 13.77 -12.60
CA PHE A 77 2.75 12.45 -11.97
C PHE A 77 1.79 11.50 -12.69
N ILE A 78 0.55 11.90 -12.94
CA ILE A 78 -0.47 11.09 -13.63
C ILE A 78 -0.03 10.74 -15.06
N ASP A 79 0.45 11.70 -15.82
CA ASP A 79 0.88 11.53 -17.21
C ASP A 79 2.06 10.57 -17.33
N SER A 80 2.94 10.52 -16.33
CA SER A 80 4.02 9.53 -16.22
C SER A 80 3.52 8.10 -15.90
N GLY A 81 2.22 7.94 -15.67
CA GLY A 81 1.66 6.73 -15.10
C GLY A 81 1.99 6.56 -13.62
N CYS A 82 2.12 7.64 -12.85
CA CYS A 82 2.46 7.62 -11.43
C CYS A 82 3.83 6.97 -11.14
N LEU A 83 4.83 7.22 -12.01
CA LEU A 83 6.19 6.68 -11.92
C LEU A 83 7.26 7.76 -11.76
N ALA A 84 7.00 8.98 -12.24
CA ALA A 84 7.97 10.05 -12.19
C ALA A 84 8.30 10.46 -10.75
N ASP A 85 9.59 10.69 -10.48
CA ASP A 85 10.03 11.30 -9.23
C ASP A 85 9.77 12.81 -9.26
N VAL A 86 8.49 13.18 -9.11
CA VAL A 86 8.07 14.57 -9.01
C VAL A 86 7.85 14.99 -7.57
N ASP A 87 7.92 16.30 -7.37
CA ASP A 87 7.65 16.97 -6.11
C ASP A 87 6.39 17.82 -6.27
N ALA A 88 5.25 17.22 -5.96
CA ALA A 88 3.98 17.91 -5.79
C ALA A 88 3.92 18.48 -4.36
N CYS A 89 4.81 19.42 -4.05
CA CYS A 89 4.86 20.06 -2.72
C CYS A 89 3.64 20.98 -2.54
N PRO A 90 2.76 20.74 -1.55
CA PRO A 90 1.64 21.63 -1.26
C PRO A 90 2.13 22.95 -0.66
N GLU A 91 1.59 24.08 -1.12
CA GLU A 91 1.99 25.43 -0.71
C GLU A 91 0.87 26.21 -0.02
N THR A 92 -0.37 25.95 -0.39
CA THR A 92 -1.57 26.59 0.16
C THR A 92 -2.31 25.68 1.13
N GLU A 93 -3.25 26.24 1.89
CA GLU A 93 -4.15 25.45 2.75
C GLU A 93 -4.97 24.45 1.92
N ASP A 94 -5.47 24.88 0.75
CA ASP A 94 -6.21 24.01 -0.17
C ASP A 94 -5.31 22.93 -0.79
N ASP A 95 -4.04 23.23 -1.11
CA ASP A 95 -3.09 22.20 -1.57
C ASP A 95 -2.91 21.11 -0.49
N ILE A 96 -2.80 21.52 0.78
CA ILE A 96 -2.65 20.63 1.93
C ILE A 96 -3.92 19.78 2.09
N GLU A 97 -5.11 20.37 1.94
CA GLU A 97 -6.37 19.64 1.98
C GLU A 97 -6.44 18.57 0.88
N VAL A 98 -6.09 18.93 -0.35
CA VAL A 98 -6.05 17.99 -1.49
C VAL A 98 -5.02 16.87 -1.24
N ALA A 99 -3.81 17.20 -0.78
CA ALA A 99 -2.76 16.23 -0.50
C ALA A 99 -3.14 15.26 0.63
N ASN A 100 -3.81 15.75 1.68
CA ASN A 100 -4.33 14.92 2.76
C ASN A 100 -5.43 13.97 2.26
N GLY A 101 -6.38 14.48 1.48
CA GLY A 101 -7.43 13.67 0.86
C GLY A 101 -6.86 12.56 -0.02
N LEU A 102 -5.88 12.89 -0.86
CA LEU A 102 -5.20 11.91 -1.72
C LEU A 102 -4.45 10.86 -0.92
N THR A 103 -3.78 11.26 0.16
CA THR A 103 -3.10 10.35 1.07
C THR A 103 -4.09 9.36 1.69
N ILE A 104 -5.23 9.85 2.20
CA ILE A 104 -6.28 8.99 2.76
C ILE A 104 -6.88 8.06 1.69
N ALA A 105 -7.22 8.59 0.50
CA ALA A 105 -7.82 7.83 -0.59
C ALA A 105 -6.91 6.69 -1.06
N THR A 106 -5.62 6.98 -1.25
CA THR A 106 -4.62 5.97 -1.65
C THR A 106 -4.35 4.95 -0.55
N MET A 107 -4.26 5.37 0.72
CA MET A 107 -4.15 4.45 1.85
C MET A 107 -5.35 3.49 1.93
N ASN A 108 -6.57 4.01 1.81
CA ASN A 108 -7.80 3.21 1.84
C ASN A 108 -7.89 2.21 0.69
N ALA A 109 -7.31 2.56 -0.46
CA ALA A 109 -7.22 1.68 -1.61
C ALA A 109 -6.06 0.66 -1.53
N GLY A 110 -5.28 0.64 -0.45
CA GLY A 110 -4.11 -0.24 -0.32
C GLY A 110 -2.90 0.22 -1.14
N ALA A 111 -2.92 1.44 -1.69
CA ALA A 111 -1.82 2.09 -2.38
C ALA A 111 -0.95 2.93 -1.42
N ALA A 112 -0.67 2.41 -0.22
CA ALA A 112 0.08 3.11 0.82
C ALA A 112 1.61 3.10 0.58
N SER A 113 2.36 3.79 1.44
CA SER A 113 3.83 3.94 1.44
C SER A 113 4.35 5.03 0.50
N SER A 114 5.49 4.81 -0.17
CA SER A 114 6.22 5.77 -1.02
C SER A 114 5.55 6.10 -2.36
N PHE A 115 4.25 5.82 -2.50
CA PHE A 115 3.52 6.01 -3.75
C PHE A 115 3.22 7.48 -4.05
N SER A 116 2.82 8.27 -3.06
CA SER A 116 2.41 9.66 -3.27
C SER A 116 3.57 10.57 -3.69
N PRO A 117 3.35 11.57 -4.57
CA PRO A 117 4.38 12.48 -5.06
C PRO A 117 4.66 13.66 -4.10
N PHE A 118 4.21 13.60 -2.86
CA PHE A 118 4.24 14.74 -1.93
C PHE A 118 5.59 14.83 -1.22
N ARG A 119 6.46 15.67 -1.76
CA ARG A 119 7.79 15.99 -1.21
C ARG A 119 8.07 17.46 -1.43
N CYS A 120 8.74 18.08 -0.48
CA CYS A 120 9.12 19.50 -0.51
C CYS A 120 10.63 19.64 -0.43
N ARG A 121 11.30 19.45 -1.58
CA ARG A 121 12.75 19.56 -1.74
C ARG A 121 13.10 20.92 -2.39
N GLY A 122 12.99 22.01 -1.61
CA GLY A 122 13.61 23.33 -1.85
C GLY A 122 13.62 23.88 -3.27
#